data_AF-A0A7H9HP77-F1
#
_entry.id   AF-A0A7H9HP77-F1
#
_cell.length_a   1.000
_cell.length_b   1.000
_cell.length_c   1.000
_cell.angle_alpha   90.00
_cell.angle_beta   90.00
_cell.angle_gamma   90.00
#
_symmetry.space_group_name_H-M   'P 1'
#
loop_
_entity.id
_entity.type
_entity.pdbx_description
1 polymer ?
#
loop_
_entity_poly.entity_id
_entity_poly.type
_entity_poly.pdbx_seq_one_letter_code
_entity_poly.pdbx_strand_id
1 'polypeptide(L)'
;MATKDCGDDIRRLSEAMDVLAKLVLEQRQEGGSLQLEYQRKIDALDRFINMILRLPKKDGEIGDWELDKMHFAGMLRDGIEIIERPDKKLACNRKYALVPVVERSNAAGKSTGKKKKNKIACSFCSEIGHTRAKCPKRIVYVPQRDS
;
A
#
# COMPACT_ATOMS: atom_id res chain seq x y z
N MET A 1 -75.56 0.26 3.67
CA MET A 1 -74.64 -0.62 4.43
C MET A 1 -73.51 -1.01 3.50
N ALA A 2 -72.34 -0.37 3.61
CA ALA A 2 -71.15 -0.69 2.82
C ALA A 2 -69.97 -0.88 3.78
N THR A 3 -69.68 -2.13 4.12
CA THR A 3 -68.58 -2.51 5.02
C THR A 3 -67.64 -3.55 4.39
N LYS A 4 -67.65 -3.66 3.05
CA LYS A 4 -66.84 -4.65 2.32
C LYS A 4 -65.40 -4.19 2.03
N ASP A 5 -65.13 -2.89 1.91
CA ASP A 5 -63.80 -2.38 1.53
C ASP A 5 -62.69 -2.61 2.58
N CYS A 6 -63.00 -2.41 3.87
CA CYS A 6 -61.96 -2.36 4.90
C CYS A 6 -61.18 -3.68 5.06
N GLY A 7 -61.82 -4.82 4.80
CA GLY A 7 -61.17 -6.14 4.87
C GLY A 7 -60.24 -6.43 3.70
N ASP A 8 -60.61 -6.02 2.49
CA ASP A 8 -59.78 -6.21 1.29
C ASP A 8 -58.58 -5.25 1.29
N ASP A 9 -58.75 -4.03 1.80
CA ASP A 9 -57.66 -3.06 1.94
C ASP A 9 -56.60 -3.53 2.95
N ILE A 10 -56.99 -4.15 4.06
CA ILE A 10 -56.04 -4.71 5.05
C ILE A 10 -55.23 -5.87 4.44
N ARG A 11 -55.86 -6.69 3.59
CA ARG A 11 -55.18 -7.80 2.91
C ARG A 11 -54.19 -7.29 1.88
N ARG A 12 -54.58 -6.31 1.06
CA ARG A 12 -53.70 -5.64 0.10
C ARG A 12 -52.53 -4.94 0.78
N LEU A 13 -52.76 -4.34 1.94
CA LEU A 13 -51.70 -3.69 2.72
C LEU A 13 -50.70 -4.71 3.27
N SER A 14 -51.19 -5.85 3.77
CA SER A 14 -50.34 -6.95 4.23
C SER A 14 -49.50 -7.53 3.09
N GLU A 15 -50.10 -7.75 1.91
CA GLU A 15 -49.40 -8.23 0.72
C GLU A 15 -48.34 -7.24 0.23
N ALA A 16 -48.65 -5.94 0.24
CA ALA A 16 -47.69 -4.90 -0.12
C ALA A 16 -46.51 -4.84 0.88
N MET A 17 -46.77 -5.05 2.17
CA MET A 17 -45.73 -5.13 3.20
C MET A 17 -44.84 -6.36 3.03
N ASP A 18 -45.40 -7.53 2.71
CA ASP A 18 -44.63 -8.75 2.46
C ASP A 18 -43.71 -8.61 1.22
N VAL A 19 -44.21 -7.98 0.15
CA VAL A 19 -43.42 -7.69 -1.05
C VAL A 19 -42.26 -6.73 -0.73
N LEU A 20 -42.50 -5.69 0.07
CA LEU A 20 -41.45 -4.76 0.50
C LEU A 20 -40.44 -5.44 1.43
N ALA A 21 -40.88 -6.28 2.36
CA ALA A 21 -39.98 -7.04 3.23
C ALA A 21 -39.08 -7.97 2.40
N LYS A 22 -39.63 -8.62 1.37
CA LYS A 22 -38.86 -9.48 0.46
C LYS A 22 -37.79 -8.70 -0.31
N LEU A 23 -38.16 -7.55 -0.87
CA LEU A 23 -37.22 -6.67 -1.58
C LEU A 23 -36.10 -6.15 -0.66
N VAL A 24 -36.43 -5.79 0.58
CA VAL A 24 -35.43 -5.34 1.57
C VAL A 24 -34.46 -6.46 1.96
N LEU A 25 -34.94 -7.69 2.08
CA LEU A 25 -34.09 -8.85 2.37
C LEU A 25 -33.16 -9.18 1.19
N GLU A 26 -33.69 -9.17 -0.04
CA GLU A 26 -32.89 -9.35 -1.26
C GLU A 26 -31.83 -8.26 -1.40
N GLN A 27 -32.19 -6.98 -1.24
CA GLN A 27 -31.25 -5.87 -1.34
C GLN A 27 -30.15 -5.90 -0.25
N ARG A 28 -30.49 -6.36 0.97
CA ARG A 28 -29.48 -6.58 2.04
C ARG A 28 -28.54 -7.75 1.71
N GLN A 29 -29.05 -8.82 1.12
CA GLN A 29 -28.22 -9.95 0.70
C GLN A 29 -27.30 -9.58 -0.46
N GLU A 30 -27.79 -8.85 -1.46
CA GLU A 30 -27.00 -8.38 -2.60
C GLU A 30 -25.91 -7.38 -2.21
N GLY A 31 -26.22 -6.43 -1.32
CA GLY A 31 -25.22 -5.50 -0.79
C GLY A 31 -24.13 -6.20 0.02
N GLY A 32 -24.51 -7.18 0.84
CA GLY A 32 -23.57 -7.98 1.64
C GLY A 32 -22.72 -8.94 0.80
N SER A 33 -23.30 -9.55 -0.25
CA SER A 33 -22.60 -10.50 -1.11
C SER A 33 -21.56 -9.79 -1.98
N LEU A 34 -21.88 -8.62 -2.53
CA LEU A 34 -20.96 -7.84 -3.36
C LEU A 34 -19.74 -7.35 -2.55
N GLN A 35 -19.97 -6.91 -1.33
CA GLN A 35 -18.92 -6.46 -0.42
C GLN A 35 -18.00 -7.61 0.00
N LEU A 36 -18.58 -8.80 0.25
CA LEU A 36 -17.83 -10.01 0.57
C LEU A 36 -16.96 -10.48 -0.60
N GLU A 37 -17.48 -10.44 -1.83
CA GLU A 37 -16.70 -10.79 -3.02
C GLU A 37 -15.54 -9.83 -3.27
N TYR A 38 -15.79 -8.53 -3.11
CA TYR A 38 -14.74 -7.51 -3.22
C TYR A 38 -13.62 -7.76 -2.20
N GLN A 39 -13.99 -8.08 -0.95
CA GLN A 39 -13.02 -8.35 0.11
C GLN A 39 -12.20 -9.61 -0.17
N ARG A 40 -12.83 -10.68 -0.67
CA ARG A 40 -12.12 -11.89 -1.11
C ARG A 40 -11.11 -11.61 -2.22
N LYS A 41 -11.43 -10.72 -3.18
CA LYS A 41 -10.51 -10.33 -4.25
C LYS A 41 -9.30 -9.56 -3.69
N ILE A 42 -9.52 -8.65 -2.74
CA ILE A 42 -8.43 -7.95 -2.05
C ILE A 42 -7.51 -8.94 -1.32
N ASP A 43 -8.09 -9.89 -0.56
CA ASP A 43 -7.30 -10.89 0.17
C ASP A 43 -6.52 -11.84 -0.74
N ALA A 44 -7.04 -12.13 -1.93
CA ALA A 44 -6.32 -12.91 -2.93
C ALA A 44 -5.12 -12.13 -3.50
N LEU A 45 -5.31 -10.85 -3.82
CA LEU A 45 -4.24 -9.97 -4.33
C LEU A 45 -3.16 -9.73 -3.27
N ASP A 46 -3.56 -9.49 -2.02
CA ASP A 46 -2.65 -9.32 -0.89
C ASP A 46 -1.73 -10.54 -0.73
N ARG A 47 -2.29 -11.75 -0.77
CA ARG A 47 -1.50 -12.99 -0.72
C ARG A 47 -0.51 -13.09 -1.88
N PHE A 48 -0.93 -12.76 -3.10
CA PHE A 48 -0.08 -12.84 -4.27
C PHE A 48 1.05 -11.80 -4.24
N ILE A 49 0.74 -10.57 -3.84
CA ILE A 49 1.73 -9.48 -3.77
C ILE A 49 2.72 -9.75 -2.64
N ASN A 50 2.26 -10.18 -1.47
CA ASN A 50 3.15 -10.57 -0.37
C ASN A 50 4.03 -11.77 -0.73
N MET A 51 3.56 -12.69 -1.59
CA MET A 51 4.40 -13.77 -2.11
C MET A 51 5.52 -13.24 -3.02
N ILE A 52 5.23 -12.26 -3.89
CA ILE A 52 6.23 -11.61 -4.75
C ILE A 52 7.22 -10.78 -3.93
N LEU A 53 6.73 -10.02 -2.94
CA LEU A 53 7.55 -9.16 -2.10
C LEU A 53 8.51 -9.95 -1.20
N ARG A 54 8.13 -11.18 -0.81
CA ARG A 54 8.98 -12.11 -0.06
C ARG A 54 10.05 -12.81 -0.90
N LEU A 55 10.11 -12.56 -2.21
CA LEU A 55 11.22 -13.08 -3.02
C LEU A 55 12.53 -12.43 -2.54
N PRO A 56 13.56 -13.23 -2.22
CA PRO A 56 14.81 -12.70 -1.70
C PRO A 56 15.43 -11.74 -2.73
N LYS A 57 15.74 -10.51 -2.30
CA LYS A 57 16.65 -9.65 -3.08
C LYS A 57 18.02 -10.35 -3.17
N LYS A 58 18.77 -10.04 -4.22
CA LYS A 58 20.13 -10.54 -4.48
C LYS A 58 21.12 -10.37 -3.32
N ASP A 59 20.77 -9.54 -2.33
CA ASP A 59 21.62 -9.19 -1.20
C ASP A 59 21.11 -9.76 0.14
N GLY A 60 20.53 -10.98 0.17
CA GLY A 60 20.34 -11.78 1.40
C GLY A 60 19.47 -11.20 2.54
N GLU A 61 19.04 -9.94 2.45
CA GLU A 61 18.15 -9.30 3.41
C GLU A 61 16.70 -9.42 2.94
N ILE A 62 15.93 -10.18 3.72
CA ILE A 62 14.47 -10.26 3.57
C ILE A 62 13.92 -8.95 4.16
N GLY A 63 13.84 -7.91 3.33
CA GLY A 63 13.03 -6.75 3.65
C GLY A 63 11.58 -7.20 3.76
N ASP A 64 10.97 -7.05 4.93
CA ASP A 64 9.56 -7.37 5.15
C ASP A 64 8.75 -6.20 4.57
N TRP A 65 8.28 -6.33 3.33
CA TRP A 65 7.42 -5.33 2.68
C TRP A 65 5.99 -5.84 2.72
N GLU A 66 5.04 -4.97 3.08
CA GLU A 66 3.61 -5.27 3.11
C GLU A 66 2.86 -4.30 2.19
N LEU A 67 1.73 -4.74 1.64
CA LEU A 67 0.86 -3.89 0.84
C LEU A 67 0.18 -2.84 1.73
N ASP A 68 0.15 -1.58 1.29
CA ASP A 68 -0.71 -0.57 1.93
C ASP A 68 -2.17 -0.79 1.52
N LYS A 69 -2.90 -1.56 2.32
CA LYS A 69 -4.30 -1.93 2.05
C LYS A 69 -5.23 -0.73 1.97
N MET A 70 -5.00 0.31 2.77
CA MET A 70 -5.87 1.49 2.82
C MET A 70 -5.69 2.34 1.56
N HIS A 71 -4.43 2.58 1.18
CA HIS A 71 -4.12 3.33 -0.03
C HIS A 71 -4.55 2.55 -1.28
N PHE A 72 -4.29 1.23 -1.31
CA PHE A 72 -4.67 0.38 -2.43
C PHE A 72 -6.20 0.27 -2.60
N ALA A 73 -6.96 0.20 -1.51
CA ALA A 73 -8.43 0.24 -1.57
C ALA A 73 -8.96 1.59 -2.10
N GLY A 74 -8.26 2.70 -1.82
CA GLY A 74 -8.51 4.00 -2.46
C GLY A 74 -8.28 3.94 -3.97
N MET A 75 -7.09 3.50 -4.40
CA MET A 75 -6.73 3.40 -5.82
C MET A 75 -7.65 2.46 -6.62
N LEU A 76 -8.17 1.40 -6.02
CA LEU A 76 -9.13 0.51 -6.67
C LEU A 76 -10.46 1.19 -7.01
N ARG A 77 -10.86 2.23 -6.26
CA ARG A 77 -12.07 3.02 -6.55
C ARG A 77 -11.84 4.02 -7.66
N ASP A 78 -10.67 4.65 -7.68
CA ASP A 78 -10.33 5.70 -8.65
C ASP A 78 -9.81 5.13 -9.99
N GLY A 79 -9.42 3.86 -9.99
CA GLY A 79 -8.85 3.16 -11.15
C GLY A 79 -7.33 3.06 -11.06
N ILE A 80 -6.80 1.93 -11.50
CA ILE A 80 -5.35 1.67 -11.49
C ILE A 80 -4.75 2.13 -12.81
N GLU A 81 -3.79 3.04 -12.75
CA GLU A 81 -3.05 3.51 -13.92
C GLU A 81 -2.13 2.41 -14.48
N ILE A 82 -2.26 2.14 -15.78
CA ILE A 82 -1.45 1.16 -16.50
C ILE A 82 -0.37 1.89 -17.31
N ILE A 83 0.88 1.61 -16.98
CA ILE A 83 2.06 2.14 -17.66
C ILE A 83 2.54 1.13 -18.70
N GLU A 84 2.66 1.54 -19.95
CA GLU A 84 3.28 0.75 -21.01
C GLU A 84 4.76 1.08 -21.11
N ARG A 85 5.64 0.09 -20.89
CA ARG A 85 7.08 0.23 -21.19
C ARG A 85 7.48 -0.72 -22.30
N PRO A 86 8.27 -0.25 -23.28
CA PRO A 86 8.92 -1.13 -24.24
C PRO A 86 9.97 -1.98 -23.51
N ASP A 87 9.82 -3.30 -23.55
CA ASP A 87 10.81 -4.19 -22.98
C ASP A 87 11.93 -4.40 -24.00
N LYS A 88 13.19 -4.21 -23.62
CA LYS A 88 14.33 -4.35 -24.56
C LYS A 88 14.56 -5.80 -25.00
N LYS A 89 13.92 -6.76 -24.33
CA LYS A 89 14.10 -8.21 -24.56
C LYS A 89 12.98 -8.87 -25.35
N LEU A 90 11.76 -8.33 -25.32
CA LEU A 90 10.65 -8.80 -26.13
C LEU A 90 10.20 -7.64 -27.01
N ALA A 91 9.99 -7.88 -28.29
CA ALA A 91 9.50 -6.89 -29.26
C ALA A 91 8.03 -6.44 -28.99
N CYS A 92 7.59 -6.41 -27.74
CA CYS A 92 6.27 -5.96 -27.31
C CYS A 92 6.35 -5.06 -26.09
N ASN A 93 5.40 -4.12 -26.01
CA ASN A 93 5.24 -3.26 -24.85
C ASN A 93 4.62 -4.06 -23.71
N ARG A 94 5.26 -4.05 -22.54
CA ARG A 94 4.69 -4.64 -21.33
C ARG A 94 3.90 -3.60 -20.54
N LYS A 95 2.75 -4.03 -20.05
CA LYS A 95 1.84 -3.26 -19.20
C LYS A 95 2.20 -3.48 -17.73
N TYR A 96 2.39 -2.40 -16.99
CA TYR A 96 2.74 -2.40 -15.58
C TYR A 96 1.73 -1.56 -14.80
N ALA A 97 1.32 -2.05 -13.63
CA ALA A 97 0.58 -1.27 -12.65
C ALA A 97 1.49 -0.96 -11.46
N LEU A 98 1.42 0.27 -10.95
CA LEU A 98 2.15 0.65 -9.73
C LEU A 98 1.29 0.30 -8.52
N VAL A 99 1.87 -0.46 -7.60
CA VAL A 99 1.19 -0.91 -6.39
C VAL A 99 1.92 -0.33 -5.18
N PRO A 100 1.24 0.41 -4.28
CA PRO A 100 1.85 0.98 -3.09
C PRO A 100 2.21 -0.11 -2.08
N VAL A 101 3.46 -0.09 -1.62
CA VAL A 101 3.99 -1.00 -0.60
C VAL A 101 4.66 -0.20 0.50
N VAL A 102 4.54 -0.68 1.74
CA VAL A 102 5.16 -0.11 2.93
C VAL A 102 6.19 -1.06 3.49
N GLU A 103 7.28 -0.50 4.03
CA GLU A 103 8.26 -1.30 4.77
C GLU A 103 7.68 -1.62 6.15
N ARG A 104 7.65 -2.91 6.49
CA ARG A 104 7.31 -3.34 7.83
C ARG A 104 8.49 -2.97 8.71
N SER A 105 8.40 -1.80 9.33
CA SER A 105 9.36 -1.39 10.32
C SER A 105 9.29 -2.40 11.46
N ASN A 106 10.24 -3.33 11.50
CA ASN A 106 10.54 -4.06 12.72
C ASN A 106 10.98 -3.02 13.75
N ALA A 107 10.02 -2.50 14.52
CA ALA A 107 10.24 -1.70 15.71
C ALA A 107 10.82 -2.56 16.85
N ALA A 108 11.76 -3.45 16.54
CA ALA A 108 12.70 -4.01 17.48
C ALA A 108 13.86 -3.01 17.58
N GLY A 109 13.84 -2.22 18.64
CA GLY A 109 14.59 -1.00 18.80
C GLY A 109 16.09 -1.14 18.51
N LYS A 110 16.55 -0.40 17.50
CA LYS A 110 17.90 0.18 17.58
C LYS A 110 17.85 1.25 18.65
N SER A 111 18.15 0.84 19.89
CA SER A 111 18.53 1.78 20.93
C SER A 111 19.57 2.73 20.30
N THR A 112 19.25 4.01 20.27
CA THR A 112 20.20 5.06 19.92
C THR A 112 21.20 5.13 21.06
N GLY A 113 22.08 4.12 21.15
CA GLY A 113 23.25 4.15 22.00
C GLY A 113 23.97 5.45 21.68
N LYS A 114 23.97 6.37 22.64
CA LYS A 114 24.59 7.68 22.52
C LYS A 114 26.01 7.46 22.03
N LYS A 115 26.25 7.68 20.72
CA LYS A 115 27.58 7.55 20.13
C LYS A 115 28.48 8.49 20.91
N LYS A 116 29.49 7.93 21.60
CA LYS A 116 30.50 8.74 22.32
C LYS A 116 31.02 9.78 21.32
N LYS A 117 30.92 11.06 21.68
CA LYS A 117 31.40 12.15 20.82
C LYS A 117 32.91 11.96 20.66
N ASN A 118 33.34 11.54 19.48
CA ASN A 118 34.76 11.37 19.18
C ASN A 118 35.41 12.75 19.18
N LYS A 119 36.25 13.03 20.20
CA LYS A 119 37.09 14.25 20.29
C LYS A 119 38.34 14.16 19.40
N ILE A 120 38.26 13.41 18.30
CA ILE A 120 39.39 13.20 17.40
C ILE A 120 39.47 14.41 16.46
N ALA A 121 40.64 15.02 16.37
CA ALA A 121 40.94 16.08 15.41
C ALA A 121 41.14 15.48 14.01
N CYS A 122 40.57 16.12 12.99
CA CYS A 122 40.69 15.68 11.61
C CYS A 122 42.13 15.86 11.10
N SER A 123 42.75 14.82 10.56
CA SER A 123 44.14 14.90 10.03
C SER A 123 44.32 15.82 8.81
N PHE A 124 43.24 16.34 8.22
CA PHE A 124 43.29 17.22 7.05
C PHE A 124 43.08 18.70 7.41
N CYS A 125 42.16 19.00 8.33
CA CYS A 125 41.83 20.39 8.69
C CYS A 125 41.92 20.69 10.19
N SER A 126 42.33 19.71 10.99
CA SER A 126 42.53 19.79 12.44
C SER A 126 41.28 20.13 13.28
N GLU A 127 40.10 20.25 12.66
CA GLU A 127 38.84 20.46 13.38
C GLU A 127 38.32 19.16 14.03
N ILE A 128 37.64 19.30 15.17
CA ILE A 128 37.13 18.18 15.98
C ILE A 128 35.74 17.77 15.50
N GLY A 129 35.43 16.47 15.55
CA GLY A 129 34.07 15.96 15.30
C GLY A 129 33.89 15.28 13.94
N HIS A 130 34.95 15.19 13.14
CA HIS A 130 34.95 14.42 11.89
C HIS A 130 36.32 13.80 11.61
N THR A 131 36.37 12.78 10.76
CA THR A 131 37.61 12.12 10.32
C THR A 131 38.04 12.63 8.94
N ARG A 132 39.31 12.42 8.54
CA ARG A 132 39.84 12.78 7.20
C ARG A 132 39.00 12.26 6.04
N ALA A 133 38.29 11.14 6.22
CA ALA A 133 37.40 10.57 5.21
C ALA A 133 36.11 11.39 5.01
N LYS A 134 35.60 12.03 6.05
CA LYS A 134 34.35 12.82 6.04
C LYS A 134 34.61 14.32 6.21
N CYS A 135 35.80 14.79 5.83
CA CYS A 135 36.17 16.18 5.98
C CYS A 135 35.55 17.02 4.86
N PRO A 136 34.73 18.04 5.15
CA PRO A 136 34.08 18.86 4.13
C PRO A 136 35.11 19.61 3.28
N LYS A 137 36.18 20.13 3.90
CA LYS A 137 37.25 20.84 3.18
C LYS A 137 38.00 19.95 2.20
N ARG A 138 38.11 18.64 2.48
CA ARG A 138 38.73 17.68 1.54
C ARG A 138 37.82 17.37 0.37
N ILE A 139 36.51 17.23 0.61
CA ILE A 139 35.53 16.94 -0.44
C ILE A 139 35.44 18.10 -1.43
N VAL A 140 35.59 19.33 -0.94
CA VAL A 140 35.57 20.56 -1.75
C VAL A 140 36.94 20.88 -2.37
N TYR A 141 38.03 20.23 -1.92
CA TYR A 141 39.36 20.50 -2.45
C TYR A 141 39.51 19.96 -3.87
N VAL A 142 39.61 20.87 -4.85
CA VAL A 142 39.99 20.55 -6.23
C VAL A 142 41.49 20.84 -6.37
N PRO A 143 42.35 19.82 -6.57
CA PRO A 143 43.77 20.06 -6.78
C PRO A 143 43.97 20.84 -8.09
N GLN A 144 44.56 22.02 -8.00
CA GLN A 144 45.06 22.74 -9.17
C GLN A 144 46.21 21.92 -9.76
N ARG A 145 46.04 21.44 -10.99
CA ARG A 145 47.14 20.88 -11.77
C ARG A 145 47.89 22.06 -12.35
N ASP A 146 48.96 22.47 -11.70
CA ASP A 146 49.93 23.36 -12.30
C ASP A 146 50.48 22.67 -13.56
N SER A 147 50.29 23.32 -14.71
CA SER A 147 50.81 22.91 -16.02
C SER A 147 52.16 23.57 -16.27
#